data_AF-A0A7Y6XPV8-F1
#
_entry.id   AF-A0A7Y6XPV8-F1
#
_cell.length_a   1.000
_cell.length_b   1.000
_cell.length_c   1.000
_cell.angle_alpha   90.00
_cell.angle_beta   90.00
_cell.angle_gamma   90.00
#
_symmetry.space_group_name_H-M   'P 1'
#
loop_
_entity.id
_entity.type
_entity.pdbx_description
1 polymer ?
#
loop_
_entity_poly.entity_id
_entity_poly.type
_entity_poly.pdbx_seq_one_letter_code
_entity_poly.pdbx_strand_id
1 'polypeptide(L)'
;MYNIDLAEQTNDPRLLKKLTSDIWEFRTRFSGSQIRLLAFWDKSDKQATLVIATHGFIKKVDKVPQKEIDRAIRLKEKYFESK
;
A
#
# COMPACT_ATOMS: atom_id res chain seq x y z
N MET A 1 -11.60 -10.71 -5.81
CA MET A 1 -11.78 -9.79 -4.66
C MET A 1 -11.92 -8.40 -5.26
N TYR A 2 -13.13 -7.91 -5.52
CA TYR A 2 -13.38 -6.82 -6.48
C TYR A 2 -12.48 -5.57 -6.34
N ASN A 3 -12.21 -5.12 -5.11
CA ASN A 3 -11.38 -3.91 -4.88
C ASN A 3 -9.88 -4.13 -5.11
N ILE A 4 -9.38 -5.37 -5.01
CA ILE A 4 -7.97 -5.71 -5.29
C ILE A 4 -7.79 -5.80 -6.80
N ASP A 5 -8.69 -6.53 -7.47
CA ASP A 5 -8.69 -6.70 -8.93
C ASP A 5 -8.80 -5.32 -9.64
N LEU A 6 -9.61 -4.41 -9.08
CA LEU A 6 -9.75 -3.03 -9.59
C LEU A 6 -8.52 -2.16 -9.33
N ALA A 7 -7.81 -2.37 -8.22
CA ALA A 7 -6.61 -1.60 -7.89
C ALA A 7 -5.37 -2.03 -8.68
N GLU A 8 -5.34 -3.28 -9.11
CA GLU A 8 -4.32 -3.78 -10.06
C GLU A 8 -4.51 -3.17 -11.45
N GLN A 9 -5.76 -2.99 -11.88
CA GLN A 9 -6.09 -2.46 -13.20
C GLN A 9 -6.16 -0.93 -13.26
N THR A 10 -6.38 -0.27 -12.12
CA THR A 10 -6.61 1.18 -12.07
C THR A 10 -5.86 1.84 -10.91
N ASN A 11 -5.18 2.95 -11.21
CA ASN A 11 -4.65 3.87 -10.18
C ASN A 11 -5.74 4.78 -9.62
N ASP A 12 -6.90 4.21 -9.27
CA ASP A 12 -8.03 4.97 -8.75
C ASP A 12 -7.64 5.68 -7.42
N PRO A 13 -7.67 7.02 -7.35
CA PRO A 13 -7.34 7.77 -6.13
C PRO A 13 -8.20 7.40 -4.91
N ARG A 14 -9.37 6.81 -5.14
CA ARG A 14 -10.28 6.30 -4.09
C ARG A 14 -9.71 5.06 -3.41
N LEU A 15 -8.97 4.24 -4.16
CA LEU A 15 -8.36 2.99 -3.71
C LEU A 15 -6.91 3.18 -3.31
N LEU A 16 -6.15 4.01 -4.04
CA LEU A 16 -4.74 4.27 -3.79
C LEU A 16 -4.51 5.76 -3.51
N LYS A 17 -4.22 6.08 -2.25
CA LYS A 17 -3.83 7.43 -1.85
C LYS A 17 -2.33 7.51 -1.61
N LYS A 18 -1.64 8.40 -2.32
CA LYS A 18 -0.22 8.67 -2.05
C LYS A 18 -0.06 9.32 -0.66
N LEU A 19 0.79 8.73 0.20
CA LEU A 19 1.10 9.26 1.54
C LEU A 19 2.39 10.07 1.55
N THR A 20 3.44 9.52 0.93
CA THR A 20 4.77 10.14 0.79
C THR A 20 5.24 10.01 -0.66
N SER A 21 6.50 10.34 -0.98
CA SER A 21 7.06 10.22 -2.34
C SER A 21 6.85 8.83 -2.93
N ASP A 22 7.02 7.79 -2.11
CA ASP A 22 7.08 6.40 -2.57
C ASP A 22 6.08 5.44 -1.89
N ILE A 23 5.47 5.84 -0.77
CA ILE A 23 4.51 5.01 -0.04
C ILE A 23 3.07 5.43 -0.36
N TRP A 24 2.25 4.42 -0.62
CA TRP A 24 0.84 4.52 -0.96
C TRP A 24 -0.01 3.83 0.12
N GLU A 25 -1.14 4.43 0.44
CA GLU A 25 -2.22 3.85 1.23
C GLU A 25 -3.21 3.18 0.28
N PHE A 26 -3.29 1.85 0.34
CA PHE A 26 -4.33 1.07 -0.29
C PHE A 26 -5.55 0.93 0.63
N ARG A 27 -6.70 1.39 0.15
CA ARG A 27 -7.94 1.52 0.89
C ARG A 27 -8.90 0.43 0.46
N THR A 28 -9.15 -0.52 1.34
CA THR A 28 -10.10 -1.61 1.07
C THR A 28 -11.12 -1.75 2.19
N ARG A 29 -12.25 -2.37 1.86
CA ARG A 29 -13.27 -2.77 2.81
C ARG A 29 -13.42 -4.27 2.72
N PHE A 30 -13.37 -4.93 3.86
CA PHE A 30 -13.58 -6.37 3.96
C PHE A 30 -14.49 -6.66 5.15
N SER A 31 -15.58 -7.38 4.92
CA SER A 31 -16.57 -7.75 5.94
C SER A 31 -17.02 -6.57 6.82
N GLY A 32 -17.34 -5.43 6.19
CA GLY A 32 -17.76 -4.21 6.88
C GLY A 32 -16.64 -3.40 7.54
N SER A 33 -15.45 -3.98 7.70
CA SER A 33 -14.28 -3.30 8.28
C SER A 33 -13.51 -2.52 7.21
N GLN A 34 -13.14 -1.27 7.52
CA GLN A 34 -12.23 -0.50 6.70
C GLN A 34 -10.79 -0.90 7.02
N ILE A 35 -10.10 -1.45 6.02
CA ILE A 35 -8.72 -1.89 6.12
C ILE A 35 -7.84 -0.94 5.31
N ARG A 36 -6.65 -0.67 5.84
CA ARG A 36 -5.60 0.06 5.16
C ARG A 36 -4.38 -0.82 5.04
N LEU A 37 -3.85 -0.87 3.83
CA LEU A 37 -2.59 -1.52 3.49
C LEU A 37 -1.61 -0.44 3.05
N LEU A 38 -0.33 -0.60 3.38
CA LEU A 38 0.71 0.25 2.83
C LEU A 38 1.45 -0.49 1.73
N ALA A 39 1.67 0.22 0.64
CA ALA A 39 2.25 -0.35 -0.57
C ALA A 39 3.25 0.62 -1.19
N PHE A 40 4.14 0.10 -2.02
CA PHE A 40 4.99 0.88 -2.91
C PHE A 40 5.01 0.25 -4.29
N TRP A 41 5.35 1.05 -5.29
CA TRP A 41 5.54 0.56 -6.66
C TRP A 41 7.00 0.21 -6.86
N ASP A 42 7.27 -1.04 -7.22
CA ASP A 42 8.54 -1.41 -7.82
C ASP A 42 8.46 -1.22 -9.34
N LYS A 43 9.38 -0.40 -9.87
CA LYS A 43 9.48 -0.07 -11.30
C LYS A 43 10.83 -0.49 -11.89
N SER A 44 11.56 -1.37 -11.21
CA SER A 44 12.86 -1.87 -11.66
C SER A 44 12.75 -2.80 -12.88
N ASP A 45 11.62 -3.50 -13.02
CA ASP A 45 11.33 -4.39 -14.15
C ASP A 45 10.48 -3.70 -15.24
N LYS A 46 10.35 -4.39 -16.39
CA LYS A 46 9.51 -3.94 -17.52
C LYS A 46 8.04 -3.72 -17.16
N GLN A 47 7.57 -4.29 -16.04
CA GLN A 47 6.22 -4.14 -15.52
C GLN A 47 6.27 -3.53 -14.12
N ALA A 48 5.49 -2.47 -13.89
CA ALA A 48 5.33 -1.90 -12.57
C ALA A 48 4.61 -2.87 -11.65
N THR A 49 5.24 -3.25 -10.54
CA THR A 49 4.71 -4.22 -9.58
C THR A 49 4.27 -3.48 -8.32
N LEU A 50 3.02 -3.66 -7.90
CA LEU A 50 2.52 -3.14 -6.63
C LEU A 50 2.94 -4.08 -5.50
N VAL A 51 3.87 -3.63 -4.65
CA VAL A 51 4.35 -4.42 -3.51
C VAL A 51 3.66 -3.94 -2.25
N ILE A 52 3.03 -4.86 -1.53
CA ILE A 52 2.45 -4.59 -0.21
C ILE A 52 3.56 -4.65 0.83
N ALA A 53 3.90 -3.49 1.39
CA ALA A 53 5.04 -3.31 2.28
C ALA A 53 4.76 -3.84 3.69
N THR A 54 3.51 -3.88 4.13
CA THR A 54 3.14 -4.20 5.51
C THR A 54 1.91 -5.11 5.60
N HIS A 55 1.62 -5.59 6.81
CA HIS A 55 0.28 -6.08 7.14
C HIS A 55 -0.80 -4.99 6.97
N GLY A 56 -2.04 -5.43 6.72
CA GLY A 56 -3.20 -4.57 6.75
C GLY A 56 -3.60 -4.26 8.17
N PHE A 57 -3.98 -3.00 8.43
CA PHE A 57 -4.52 -2.60 9.73
C PHE A 57 -5.95 -2.10 9.57
N ILE A 58 -6.78 -2.43 10.57
CA ILE A 58 -8.14 -1.88 10.66
C ILE A 58 -8.01 -0.39 10.97
N LYS A 59 -8.71 0.45 10.20
CA LYS A 59 -8.74 1.89 10.39
C LYS A 59 -9.31 2.21 11.78
N LYS A 60 -8.44 2.67 12.69
CA LYS A 60 -8.84 3.22 14.00
C LYS A 60 -8.89 4.74 14.01
N VAL A 61 -8.05 5.39 13.21
CA VAL A 61 -7.92 6.85 13.07
C VAL A 61 -7.88 7.23 11.58
N ASP A 62 -8.21 8.47 11.24
CA ASP A 62 -8.21 8.93 9.84
C ASP A 62 -6.80 9.05 9.24
N LYS A 63 -5.83 9.46 10.04
CA LYS A 63 -4.44 9.60 9.61
C LYS A 63 -3.68 8.30 9.84
N VAL A 64 -2.94 7.85 8.82
CA VAL A 64 -2.02 6.73 8.96
C VAL A 64 -0.93 7.10 9.98
N PRO A 65 -0.72 6.30 11.04
CA PRO A 65 0.33 6.57 12.01
C PRO A 65 1.71 6.58 11.36
N GLN A 66 2.56 7.55 11.72
CA GLN A 66 3.91 7.69 11.15
C GLN A 66 4.74 6.42 11.29
N LYS A 67 4.62 5.72 12.42
CA LYS A 67 5.29 4.43 12.66
C LYS A 67 5.01 3.36 11.60
N GLU A 68 3.81 3.33 11.01
CA GLU A 68 3.46 2.37 9.97
C GLU A 68 4.11 2.78 8.64
N ILE A 69 4.19 4.09 8.37
CA ILE A 69 4.89 4.64 7.20
C ILE A 69 6.39 4.33 7.30
N ASP A 70 7.01 4.60 8.44
CA ASP A 70 8.44 4.33 8.66
C ASP A 70 8.75 2.83 8.52
N ARG A 71 7.85 1.97 9.01
CA ARG A 71 7.96 0.51 8.82
C ARG A 71 7.86 0.12 7.35
N ALA A 72 6.94 0.72 6.59
CA ALA A 72 6.79 0.47 5.16
C ALA A 72 8.05 0.90 4.38
N ILE A 73 8.68 2.02 4.75
CA ILE A 73 9.95 2.48 4.16
C ILE A 73 11.06 1.46 4.41
N ARG A 74 11.25 1.01 5.66
CA ARG A 74 12.28 0.01 5.99
C ARG A 74 12.07 -1.32 5.24
N LEU A 75 10.81 -1.73 5.07
CA LEU A 75 10.48 -2.97 4.34
C LEU A 75 10.71 -2.81 2.83
N LYS A 76 10.47 -1.62 2.27
CA LYS A 76 10.84 -1.29 0.90
C LYS A 76 12.36 -1.38 0.70
N GLU A 77 13.14 -0.74 1.56
CA GLU A 77 14.61 -0.78 1.50
C GLU A 77 15.11 -2.23 1.53
N LYS A 78 14.64 -3.01 2.51
CA LYS A 78 14.98 -4.44 2.63
C LYS A 78 14.58 -5.25 1.40
N TYR A 79 13.42 -4.98 0.81
CA TYR A 79 12.96 -5.65 -0.42
C TYR A 79 13.96 -5.44 -1.56
N PHE A 80 14.39 -4.20 -1.79
CA PHE A 80 15.36 -3.86 -2.85
C PHE A 80 16.78 -4.35 -2.55
N GLU A 81 17.20 -4.43 -1.28
CA GLU A 81 18.49 -5.04 -0.89
C GLU A 81 18.53 -6.55 -1.15
N SER A 82 17.38 -7.22 -1.05
CA SER A 82 17.26 -8.67 -1.22
C SER A 82 16.92 -9.14 -2.65
N LYS A 83 16.77 -8.20 -3.59
CA LYS A 83 16.32 -8.47 -4.96
C LYS A 83 17.49 -8.75 -5.91
#